data_AF-A0AAV9Z4K9-F1
#
_entry.id   AF-A0AAV9Z4K9-F1
#
_cell.length_a   1.000
_cell.length_b   1.000
_cell.length_c   1.000
_cell.angle_alpha   90.00
_cell.angle_beta   90.00
_cell.angle_gamma   90.00
#
_symmetry.space_group_name_H-M   'P 1'
#
loop_
_entity.id
_entity.type
_entity.pdbx_description
1 polymer ?
#
loop_
_entity_poly.entity_id
_entity_poly.type
_entity_poly.pdbx_seq_one_letter_code
_entity_poly.pdbx_strand_id
1 'polypeptide(L)'
;GFFSGSVCIKPDISCYSDKTPSNANLCRACDMELFVEVKISQDDPFSDKIGEALEKDTIQARNTRGQIITYLTAMMASQYCTQTFGVIIIKIKCRLLRLTRSGVDASRAFDY
;
A
#
# COMPACT_ATOMS: atom_id res chain seq x y z
N GLY A 1 16.99 -1.44 11.62
CA GLY A 1 15.62 -1.50 11.08
C GLY A 1 15.70 -1.81 9.60
N PHE A 2 14.77 -2.59 9.05
CA PHE A 2 14.81 -3.17 7.69
C PHE A 2 14.94 -2.18 6.51
N PHE A 3 14.90 -0.87 6.77
CA PHE A 3 15.10 0.19 5.78
C PHE A 3 16.21 1.12 6.26
N SER A 4 17.45 0.79 5.89
CA SER A 4 18.63 1.62 6.13
C SER A 4 18.98 2.34 4.83
N GLY A 5 18.49 3.58 4.69
CA GLY A 5 19.00 4.57 3.73
C GLY A 5 18.55 4.38 2.27
N SER A 6 17.34 4.85 1.92
CA SER A 6 16.94 5.42 0.60
C SER A 6 15.44 5.39 0.36
N VAL A 7 14.67 4.56 1.09
CA VAL A 7 13.23 4.43 0.87
C VAL A 7 12.45 5.18 1.95
N CYS A 8 11.83 6.30 1.57
CA CYS A 8 10.97 7.09 2.44
C CYS A 8 9.54 6.52 2.43
N ILE A 9 9.02 6.13 3.59
CA ILE A 9 7.61 5.76 3.77
C ILE A 9 6.82 7.06 3.88
N LYS A 10 6.03 7.36 2.86
CA LYS A 10 5.24 8.59 2.76
C LYS A 10 3.92 8.32 2.03
N PRO A 11 3.03 7.51 2.62
CA PRO A 11 1.67 7.38 2.10
C PRO A 11 0.95 8.72 2.11
N ASP A 12 -0.01 8.90 1.20
CA ASP A 12 -0.80 10.13 1.13
C ASP A 12 -1.74 10.29 2.33
N ILE A 13 -2.32 9.18 2.79
CA ILE A 13 -3.18 9.13 3.98
C ILE A 13 -2.80 7.91 4.82
N SER A 14 -2.73 8.09 6.14
CA SER A 14 -2.53 7.00 7.10
C SER A 14 -3.54 7.08 8.22
N CYS A 15 -4.01 5.92 8.66
CA CYS A 15 -4.88 5.80 9.83
C CYS A 15 -4.12 5.13 10.97
N TYR A 16 -4.34 5.64 12.17
CA TYR A 16 -3.78 5.16 13.42
C TYR A 16 -4.94 4.94 14.39
N SER A 17 -4.81 3.98 15.31
CA SER A 17 -5.78 3.86 16.41
C SER A 17 -5.49 4.85 17.52
N ASP A 18 -6.46 5.01 18.43
CA ASP A 18 -6.33 5.80 19.65
C ASP A 18 -5.38 5.19 20.70
N LYS A 19 -4.60 4.16 20.32
CA LYS A 19 -3.60 3.54 21.21
C LYS A 19 -2.46 4.52 21.46
N THR A 20 -1.80 4.38 22.61
CA THR A 20 -0.59 5.14 22.90
C THR A 20 0.45 4.92 21.81
N PRO A 21 0.93 5.97 21.13
CA PRO A 21 1.94 5.84 20.09
C PRO A 21 3.21 5.16 20.64
N SER A 22 3.88 4.39 19.79
CA SER A 22 5.11 3.67 20.19
C SER A 22 6.25 4.60 20.64
N ASN A 23 6.24 5.87 20.22
CA ASN A 23 7.10 6.95 20.72
C ASN A 23 6.51 8.33 20.38
N ALA A 24 7.28 9.40 20.60
CA ALA A 24 6.86 10.78 20.31
C ALA A 24 6.67 11.11 18.81
N ASN A 25 7.08 10.22 17.89
CA ASN A 25 6.85 10.40 16.46
C ASN A 25 5.53 9.74 16.08
N LEU A 26 4.55 10.56 15.70
CA LEU A 26 3.19 10.13 15.42
C LEU A 26 3.05 9.43 14.05
N CYS A 27 4.01 9.60 13.13
CA CYS A 27 3.93 9.08 11.78
C CYS A 27 4.87 7.89 11.57
N ARG A 28 4.53 6.73 12.17
CA ARG A 28 5.37 5.53 12.11
C ARG A 28 4.63 4.33 11.57
N ALA A 29 5.28 3.59 10.68
CA ALA A 29 4.72 2.37 10.10
C ALA A 29 4.36 1.29 11.13
N CYS A 30 5.02 1.28 12.30
CA CYS A 30 4.69 0.36 13.39
C CYS A 30 3.37 0.66 14.07
N ASP A 31 2.86 1.88 13.96
CA ASP A 31 1.61 2.31 14.57
C ASP A 31 0.46 2.43 13.54
N MET A 32 0.76 2.37 12.23
CA MET A 32 -0.24 2.49 11.16
C MET A 32 -1.16 1.26 11.11
N GLU A 33 -2.48 1.46 11.11
CA GLU A 33 -3.44 0.36 10.90
C GLU A 33 -3.88 0.24 9.43
N LEU A 34 -3.84 1.36 8.70
CA LEU A 34 -4.17 1.44 7.29
C LEU A 34 -3.37 2.56 6.62
N PHE A 35 -3.09 2.40 5.33
CA PHE A 35 -2.74 3.53 4.47
C PHE A 35 -3.64 3.58 3.23
N VAL A 36 -3.80 4.79 2.71
CA VAL A 36 -4.42 5.06 1.41
C VAL A 36 -3.43 5.80 0.54
N GLU A 37 -3.19 5.27 -0.65
CA GLU A 37 -2.36 5.89 -1.68
C GLU A 37 -3.25 6.54 -2.73
N VAL A 38 -2.98 7.78 -3.11
CA VAL A 38 -3.83 8.56 -4.01
C VAL A 38 -3.06 8.98 -5.26
N LYS A 39 -3.42 8.42 -6.41
CA LYS A 39 -2.81 8.73 -7.70
C LYS A 39 -3.83 9.35 -8.66
N ILE A 40 -3.87 10.69 -8.71
CA ILE A 40 -4.85 11.43 -9.55
C ILE A 40 -4.46 11.41 -11.03
N SER A 41 -3.17 11.53 -11.35
CA SER A 41 -2.68 11.64 -12.74
C SER A 41 -2.10 10.36 -13.32
N GLN A 42 -1.98 9.30 -12.51
CA GLN A 42 -1.35 8.05 -12.94
C GLN A 42 -2.39 7.01 -13.34
N ASP A 43 -1.94 6.02 -14.10
CA ASP A 43 -2.77 4.88 -14.46
C ASP A 43 -2.72 3.79 -13.38
N ASP A 44 -3.79 3.00 -13.35
CA ASP A 44 -3.93 1.89 -12.43
C ASP A 44 -2.80 0.87 -12.63
N PRO A 45 -2.02 0.52 -11.58
CA PRO A 45 -0.95 -0.45 -11.70
C PRO A 45 -1.43 -1.89 -11.94
N PHE A 46 -2.73 -2.15 -11.82
CA PHE A 46 -3.35 -3.45 -12.03
C PHE A 46 -4.33 -3.45 -13.23
N SER A 47 -4.53 -4.63 -13.81
CA SER A 47 -5.49 -4.90 -14.89
C SER A 47 -6.62 -5.79 -14.37
N ASP A 48 -7.86 -5.44 -14.70
CA ASP A 48 -9.05 -6.28 -14.44
C ASP A 48 -9.48 -7.12 -15.65
N LYS A 49 -8.72 -7.05 -16.75
CA LYS A 49 -9.05 -7.76 -17.98
C LYS A 49 -8.80 -9.24 -17.83
N ILE A 50 -9.82 -10.04 -18.15
CA ILE A 50 -9.73 -11.50 -18.14
C ILE A 50 -8.72 -11.94 -19.20
N GLY A 51 -7.78 -12.82 -18.81
CA GLY A 51 -6.75 -13.34 -19.71
C GLY A 51 -5.47 -12.50 -19.77
N GLU A 52 -5.42 -11.34 -19.11
CA GLU A 52 -4.19 -10.58 -18.89
C GLU A 52 -3.59 -10.86 -17.51
N ALA A 53 -2.30 -10.58 -17.34
CA ALA A 53 -1.68 -10.56 -16.03
C ALA A 53 -2.32 -9.46 -15.17
N LEU A 54 -2.51 -9.75 -13.87
CA LEU A 54 -3.03 -8.78 -12.91
C LEU A 54 -2.17 -7.52 -12.87
N GLU A 55 -0.85 -7.68 -12.98
CA GLU A 55 0.10 -6.57 -12.94
C GLU A 55 0.31 -5.97 -14.33
N LYS A 56 0.09 -4.66 -14.48
CA LYS A 56 0.48 -3.96 -15.71
C LYS A 56 1.99 -3.80 -15.79
N ASP A 57 2.51 -3.95 -17.00
CA ASP A 57 3.95 -3.93 -17.27
C ASP A 57 4.48 -2.59 -17.79
N THR A 58 3.99 -1.49 -17.23
CA THR A 58 4.53 -0.15 -17.50
C THR A 58 5.46 0.29 -16.37
N ILE A 59 6.42 1.16 -16.67
CA ILE A 59 7.37 1.69 -15.67
C ILE A 59 6.61 2.35 -14.51
N GLN A 60 5.57 3.14 -14.83
CA GLN A 60 4.74 3.82 -13.85
C GLN A 60 4.00 2.82 -12.96
N ALA A 61 3.40 1.77 -13.55
CA ALA A 61 2.71 0.73 -12.79
C ALA A 61 3.66 0.01 -11.84
N ARG A 62 4.85 -0.38 -12.31
CA ARG A 62 5.89 -1.03 -11.49
C ARG A 62 6.34 -0.12 -10.33
N ASN A 63 6.55 1.17 -10.58
CA ASN A 63 6.94 2.13 -9.55
C ASN A 63 5.86 2.30 -8.47
N THR A 64 4.59 2.42 -8.86
CA THR A 64 3.48 2.52 -7.92
C THR A 64 3.34 1.25 -7.08
N ARG A 65 3.45 0.05 -7.68
CA ARG A 65 3.49 -1.20 -6.91
C ARG A 65 4.68 -1.26 -5.96
N GLY A 66 5.85 -0.78 -6.39
CA GLY A 66 7.06 -0.67 -5.56
C GLY A 66 6.86 0.20 -4.31
N GLN A 67 6.15 1.32 -4.44
CA GLN A 67 5.80 2.17 -3.30
C GLN A 67 4.82 1.47 -2.35
N ILE A 68 3.73 0.92 -2.89
CA ILE A 68 2.70 0.18 -2.13
C ILE A 68 3.34 -0.98 -1.34
N ILE A 69 4.15 -1.81 -1.99
CA ILE A 69 4.74 -2.99 -1.34
C ILE A 69 5.72 -2.58 -0.25
N THR A 70 6.43 -1.46 -0.43
CA THR A 70 7.30 -0.89 0.61
C THR A 70 6.50 -0.59 1.86
N TYR A 71 5.35 0.08 1.73
CA TYR A 71 4.53 0.49 2.87
C TYR A 71 3.92 -0.72 3.57
N LEU A 72 3.31 -1.64 2.80
CA LEU A 72 2.74 -2.88 3.33
C LEU A 72 3.80 -3.73 4.04
N THR A 73 4.99 -3.86 3.47
CA THR A 73 6.09 -4.64 4.08
C THR A 73 6.59 -4.00 5.36
N ALA A 74 6.69 -2.66 5.40
CA ALA A 74 7.11 -1.96 6.61
C ALA A 74 6.12 -2.12 7.77
N MET A 75 4.82 -2.05 7.49
CA MET A 75 3.76 -2.35 8.46
C MET A 75 3.84 -3.81 8.93
N MET A 76 3.85 -4.76 7.99
CA MET A 76 3.86 -6.20 8.31
C MET A 76 5.10 -6.59 9.13
N ALA A 77 6.28 -6.06 8.78
CA ALA A 77 7.52 -6.34 9.48
C ALA A 77 7.58 -5.75 10.91
N SER A 78 6.83 -4.68 11.17
CA SER A 78 6.85 -3.99 12.47
C SER A 78 5.77 -4.46 13.44
N GLN A 79 4.64 -4.97 12.94
CA GLN A 79 3.48 -5.34 13.77
C GLN A 79 3.33 -6.85 13.99
N TYR A 80 4.25 -7.67 13.47
CA TYR A 80 4.15 -9.14 13.48
C TYR A 80 2.81 -9.69 12.92
N CYS A 81 2.11 -8.90 12.12
CA CYS A 81 0.83 -9.27 11.53
C CYS A 81 1.03 -10.32 10.43
N THR A 82 0.07 -11.23 10.29
CA THR A 82 0.06 -12.23 9.20
C THR A 82 -0.40 -11.63 7.88
N GLN A 83 -1.16 -10.54 7.94
CA GLN A 83 -1.73 -9.84 6.80
C GLN A 83 -1.79 -8.34 7.09
N THR A 84 -1.68 -7.51 6.06
CA THR A 84 -1.83 -6.06 6.16
C THR A 84 -2.71 -5.57 5.02
N PHE A 85 -3.53 -4.56 5.28
CA PHE A 85 -4.43 -3.98 4.30
C PHE A 85 -3.98 -2.60 3.86
N GLY A 86 -4.31 -2.25 2.64
CA GLY A 86 -4.09 -0.92 2.08
C GLY A 86 -5.19 -0.58 1.07
N VAL A 87 -5.32 0.70 0.78
CA VAL A 87 -6.22 1.18 -0.27
C VAL A 87 -5.41 1.95 -1.30
N ILE A 88 -5.76 1.79 -2.57
CA ILE A 88 -5.26 2.68 -3.62
C ILE A 88 -6.43 3.34 -4.33
N ILE A 89 -6.40 4.66 -4.39
CA ILE A 89 -7.34 5.51 -5.11
C ILE A 89 -6.64 6.03 -6.37
N ILE A 90 -7.28 5.83 -7.52
CA ILE A 90 -6.73 6.16 -8.83
C ILE A 90 -7.82 6.84 -9.64
N LYS A 91 -7.66 8.15 -9.86
CA LYS A 91 -8.71 8.99 -10.46
C LYS A 91 -10.03 8.79 -9.69
N ILE A 92 -11.04 8.18 -10.32
CA ILE A 92 -12.39 7.91 -9.77
C ILE A 92 -12.57 6.46 -9.31
N LYS A 93 -11.51 5.64 -9.35
CA LYS A 93 -11.55 4.23 -8.98
C LYS A 93 -10.75 3.97 -7.71
N CYS A 94 -11.13 2.93 -6.99
CA CYS A 94 -10.49 2.44 -5.79
C CYS A 94 -10.21 0.94 -5.90
N ARG A 95 -9.14 0.47 -5.24
CA ARG A 95 -8.88 -0.94 -4.97
C ARG A 95 -8.53 -1.17 -3.51
N LEU A 96 -8.99 -2.30 -2.98
CA LEU A 96 -8.53 -2.84 -1.72
C LEU A 96 -7.33 -3.75 -1.99
N LEU A 97 -6.31 -3.62 -1.15
CA LEU A 97 -5.08 -4.40 -1.23
C LEU A 97 -4.93 -5.21 0.06
N ARG A 98 -4.47 -6.45 -0.08
CA ARG A 98 -4.13 -7.32 1.03
C ARG A 98 -2.75 -7.92 0.80
N LEU A 99 -1.78 -7.53 1.62
CA LEU A 99 -0.49 -8.21 1.65
C LEU A 99 -0.58 -9.42 2.57
N THR A 100 -0.05 -10.54 2.08
CA THR A 100 0.26 -11.73 2.85
C THR A 100 1.71 -12.13 2.62
N ARG A 101 2.22 -13.14 3.34
CA ARG A 101 3.54 -13.73 3.06
C ARG A 101 3.67 -14.32 1.65
N SER A 102 2.56 -14.62 0.99
CA SER A 102 2.53 -15.19 -0.36
C SER A 102 2.48 -14.12 -1.47
N GLY A 103 2.27 -12.84 -1.12
CA GLY A 103 2.17 -11.75 -2.08
C GLY A 103 1.01 -10.80 -1.79
N VAL A 104 0.72 -9.94 -2.76
CA VAL A 104 -0.35 -8.93 -2.70
C VAL A 104 -1.54 -9.41 -3.51
N ASP A 105 -2.70 -9.45 -2.87
CA ASP A 105 -3.98 -9.53 -3.55
C ASP A 105 -4.53 -8.13 -3.76
N ALA A 106 -5.05 -7.86 -4.96
CA ALA A 106 -5.76 -6.64 -5.28
C ALA A 106 -7.20 -6.97 -5.66
N SER A 107 -8.16 -6.22 -5.12
CA SER A 107 -9.55 -6.29 -5.59
C SER A 107 -9.65 -5.81 -7.03
N ARG A 108 -10.77 -6.14 -7.69
CA ARG A 108 -11.17 -5.40 -8.90
C ARG A 108 -11.34 -3.92 -8.59
N ALA A 109 -11.10 -3.05 -9.57
CA ALA A 109 -11.38 -1.63 -9.41
C ALA A 109 -12.89 -1.38 -9.26
N PHE A 110 -13.28 -0.51 -8.33
CA PHE A 110 -14.66 -0.08 -8.09
C PHE A 110 -14.74 1.45 -7.91
N ASP A 111 -15.92 2.02 -8.13
CA ASP A 111 -16.17 3.45 -7.84
C ASP A 111 -16.31 3.68 -6.34
N TYR A 112 -15.75 4.77 -5.82
CA TYR A 112 -15.74 5.11 -4.39
C TYR A 112 -16.46 6.42 -4.10
#